data_AF-A0A8D9HYZ1-F1
#
_entry.id   AF-A0A8D9HYZ1-F1
#
_cell.length_a   1.000
_cell.length_b   1.000
_cell.length_c   1.000
_cell.angle_alpha   90.00
_cell.angle_beta   90.00
_cell.angle_gamma   90.00
#
_symmetry.space_group_name_H-M   'P 1'
#
loop_
_entity.id
_entity.type
_entity.pdbx_description
1 polymer ?
#
loop_
_entity_poly.entity_id
_entity_poly.type
_entity_poly.pdbx_seq_one_letter_code
_entity_poly.pdbx_strand_id
1 'polypeptide(L)'
;MKSLASPPSLRLTPTTRHHLPSRQSSIVSCVIKSNSLSFSSSASGFASPLAVEKELRLQTAAVRHVTGSLIRGEGLRFAIVVARFNEVVTKLLLEGAIETFKKYSVREEDIEVIWVPGSFEIGVVAQNLGKSGKFNAVLCIGAVIRGDTTHYDAVANSAASGVLSAGINSGVPCIFGVLTCEDMDQALNRSGGKAGNKGAETALTAVSIITIINPLLLEQDVEVSDNVINHLSSSMSTSENKVEIVDRGHKEEEEKEEGKGGFLDKVKDFIHDIGEKIEGTIGFGKPTADVSAIHIPKINLERADIVVDVLVKNPNPVPIPLIDIDYLVESDGRKLVSGLIPDAGTIKAHGEETVKIPLTLIYDDIKSTYNDINPGMIIPYRIKVDLIVDVPVLGRLTLPLEKRGEIPIPKKPNVDVEKIKFQKFGMEETVAILHVRLENMNDFDLGLNDLDCEVWLCDVSIGKAEISDSIKLDKNGSGLVNVPMTFRPKDFGSALWDMIRGKGTGYTIKGNVDVDTPFGAMKLPIIKEGGETRLKKEDDDDDDDEVGICSSFYL
;
A
#
# COMPACT_ATOMS: atom_id res chain seq x y z
N MET A 1 -9.84 -88.63 0.40
CA MET A 1 -9.76 -87.97 1.73
C MET A 1 -9.96 -86.47 1.53
N LYS A 2 -10.67 -85.81 2.44
CA LYS A 2 -11.56 -84.65 2.22
C LYS A 2 -10.88 -83.31 1.91
N SER A 3 -11.55 -82.51 1.07
CA SER A 3 -11.37 -81.08 0.83
C SER A 3 -12.28 -80.21 1.71
N LEU A 4 -11.87 -78.97 1.98
CA LEU A 4 -12.63 -77.73 2.33
C LEU A 4 -11.52 -76.69 2.70
N ALA A 5 -11.58 -75.37 2.48
CA ALA A 5 -12.43 -74.43 1.76
C ALA A 5 -11.72 -73.06 1.81
N SER A 6 -11.96 -72.17 0.84
CA SER A 6 -12.09 -70.72 1.07
C SER A 6 -12.72 -70.04 -0.17
N PRO A 7 -13.54 -68.97 0.00
CA PRO A 7 -14.48 -68.49 -1.02
C PRO A 7 -13.97 -67.29 -1.84
N PRO A 8 -14.56 -66.99 -3.02
CA PRO A 8 -14.19 -65.84 -3.83
C PRO A 8 -15.20 -64.67 -3.84
N SER A 9 -14.65 -63.53 -4.26
CA SER A 9 -15.13 -62.18 -4.59
C SER A 9 -16.45 -62.03 -5.37
N LEU A 10 -17.22 -60.99 -5.03
CA LEU A 10 -18.48 -60.57 -5.69
C LEU A 10 -18.28 -59.45 -6.73
N ARG A 11 -18.88 -59.67 -7.90
CA ARG A 11 -18.94 -58.83 -9.11
C ARG A 11 -20.08 -57.82 -9.05
N LEU A 12 -19.87 -56.67 -9.69
CA LEU A 12 -20.87 -55.65 -10.04
C LEU A 12 -21.60 -55.98 -11.35
N THR A 13 -22.86 -55.51 -11.46
CA THR A 13 -23.61 -54.96 -12.63
C THR A 13 -25.14 -55.20 -12.42
N PRO A 14 -26.05 -54.63 -13.24
CA PRO A 14 -26.50 -53.23 -13.30
C PRO A 14 -28.05 -53.09 -13.24
N THR A 15 -28.64 -51.89 -13.11
CA THR A 15 -30.00 -51.61 -13.69
C THR A 15 -30.45 -50.13 -13.68
N THR A 16 -30.91 -49.72 -14.87
CA THR A 16 -32.02 -48.80 -15.24
C THR A 16 -31.99 -47.27 -15.06
N ARG A 17 -32.16 -46.60 -16.22
CA ARG A 17 -32.52 -45.19 -16.48
C ARG A 17 -33.99 -44.91 -16.17
N HIS A 18 -34.31 -43.68 -15.74
CA HIS A 18 -35.55 -42.97 -16.13
C HIS A 18 -35.37 -41.44 -16.11
N HIS A 19 -36.21 -40.79 -16.92
CA HIS A 19 -36.19 -39.42 -17.44
C HIS A 19 -36.48 -38.28 -16.43
N LEU A 20 -35.93 -37.10 -16.72
CA LEU A 20 -36.32 -35.78 -16.18
C LEU A 20 -37.73 -35.35 -16.64
N PRO A 21 -38.36 -34.45 -15.85
CA PRO A 21 -38.91 -33.22 -16.42
C PRO A 21 -38.43 -31.95 -15.72
N SER A 22 -38.33 -30.88 -16.50
CA SER A 22 -38.07 -29.49 -16.13
C SER A 22 -39.29 -28.81 -15.51
N ARG A 23 -39.11 -28.02 -14.45
CA ARG A 23 -39.98 -26.85 -14.16
C ARG A 23 -39.30 -25.82 -13.26
N GLN A 24 -39.41 -24.57 -13.69
CA GLN A 24 -39.01 -23.33 -13.04
C GLN A 24 -39.70 -23.15 -11.68
N SER A 25 -38.96 -22.66 -10.69
CA SER A 25 -39.50 -22.15 -9.43
C SER A 25 -39.26 -20.65 -9.31
N SER A 26 -40.39 -19.99 -9.21
CA SER A 26 -40.70 -18.57 -9.16
C SER A 26 -40.36 -17.89 -7.82
N ILE A 27 -40.10 -16.60 -7.95
CA ILE A 27 -40.08 -15.56 -6.92
C ILE A 27 -41.38 -15.60 -6.10
N VAL A 28 -41.26 -15.60 -4.77
CA VAL A 28 -42.38 -15.35 -3.85
C VAL A 28 -42.12 -14.04 -3.13
N SER A 29 -42.91 -13.04 -3.49
CA SER A 29 -43.20 -11.83 -2.72
C SER A 29 -44.50 -12.07 -1.96
N CYS A 30 -44.56 -11.68 -0.67
CA CYS A 30 -45.83 -11.56 0.04
C CYS A 30 -45.80 -10.51 1.18
N VAL A 31 -46.33 -9.33 0.83
CA VAL A 31 -47.44 -8.61 1.49
C VAL A 31 -47.22 -7.94 2.85
N ILE A 32 -47.32 -6.60 2.84
CA ILE A 32 -48.05 -5.84 3.87
C ILE A 32 -49.05 -4.90 3.16
N LYS A 33 -50.25 -4.85 3.75
CA LYS A 33 -51.55 -4.44 3.20
C LYS A 33 -51.66 -2.96 2.80
N SER A 34 -52.33 -2.75 1.67
CA SER A 34 -53.05 -1.54 1.28
C SER A 34 -54.35 -1.37 2.08
N ASN A 35 -54.67 -0.12 2.47
CA ASN A 35 -56.05 0.31 2.69
C ASN A 35 -56.47 1.18 1.50
N SER A 36 -57.64 0.84 0.97
CA SER A 36 -58.32 1.41 -0.18
C SER A 36 -58.86 2.81 0.09
N LEU A 37 -59.01 3.60 -0.99
CA LEU A 37 -60.21 4.39 -1.31
C LEU A 37 -60.17 4.76 -2.81
N SER A 38 -61.35 4.94 -3.37
CA SER A 38 -61.75 4.55 -4.72
C SER A 38 -62.29 5.70 -5.58
N PHE A 39 -62.46 5.42 -6.89
CA PHE A 39 -63.23 6.15 -7.93
C PHE A 39 -62.66 7.51 -8.39
N SER A 40 -62.63 7.89 -9.68
CA SER A 40 -63.29 7.39 -10.89
C SER A 40 -62.56 7.91 -12.14
N SER A 41 -62.70 7.19 -13.24
CA SER A 41 -62.22 7.53 -14.58
C SER A 41 -63.18 8.50 -15.30
N SER A 42 -62.65 9.50 -16.00
CA SER A 42 -63.25 10.02 -17.23
C SER A 42 -62.17 10.55 -18.18
N ALA A 43 -62.43 10.35 -19.47
CA ALA A 43 -61.46 10.31 -20.55
C ALA A 43 -61.36 11.62 -21.35
N SER A 44 -60.20 11.74 -22.03
CA SER A 44 -59.96 12.35 -23.34
C SER A 44 -60.11 13.87 -23.54
N GLY A 45 -58.99 14.50 -23.92
CA GLY A 45 -58.93 15.78 -24.62
C GLY A 45 -57.52 16.06 -25.15
N PHE A 46 -57.36 16.02 -26.47
CA PHE A 46 -56.14 16.31 -27.24
C PHE A 46 -55.59 17.73 -27.00
N ALA A 47 -54.27 17.86 -26.77
CA ALA A 47 -53.39 18.89 -27.37
C ALA A 47 -51.92 18.62 -26.98
N SER A 48 -51.02 18.56 -27.96
CA SER A 48 -49.57 18.76 -27.78
C SER A 48 -49.22 20.17 -28.31
N PRO A 49 -48.00 20.73 -28.17
CA PRO A 49 -46.81 20.34 -27.39
C PRO A 49 -46.20 21.53 -26.59
N LEU A 50 -44.97 21.36 -26.08
CA LEU A 50 -44.09 22.36 -25.43
C LEU A 50 -44.30 22.61 -23.92
N ALA A 51 -43.60 21.82 -23.11
CA ALA A 51 -42.97 22.33 -21.90
C ALA A 51 -41.68 21.55 -21.68
N VAL A 52 -40.57 22.27 -21.87
CA VAL A 52 -39.23 21.88 -21.42
C VAL A 52 -39.35 21.52 -19.93
N GLU A 53 -39.05 20.27 -19.61
CA GLU A 53 -39.06 19.74 -18.24
C GLU A 53 -37.92 20.42 -17.47
N LYS A 54 -38.24 21.56 -16.87
CA LYS A 54 -37.38 22.33 -15.99
C LYS A 54 -37.40 21.60 -14.65
N GLU A 55 -36.53 20.61 -14.51
CA GLU A 55 -36.41 19.83 -13.29
C GLU A 55 -36.03 20.75 -12.13
N LEU A 56 -36.98 20.87 -11.20
CA LEU A 56 -37.07 21.90 -10.19
C LEU A 56 -36.12 21.55 -9.03
N ARG A 57 -34.95 22.21 -8.99
CA ARG A 57 -34.10 22.22 -7.79
C ARG A 57 -34.86 22.91 -6.65
N LEU A 58 -35.27 22.15 -5.63
CA LEU A 58 -35.49 22.71 -4.30
C LEU A 58 -34.12 23.07 -3.70
N GLN A 59 -33.68 24.30 -3.94
CA GLN A 59 -32.54 24.88 -3.23
C GLN A 59 -33.02 25.42 -1.89
N THR A 60 -32.57 24.82 -0.79
CA THR A 60 -32.64 25.43 0.53
C THR A 60 -31.83 26.73 0.49
N ALA A 61 -32.46 27.87 0.79
CA ALA A 61 -31.91 29.22 0.64
C ALA A 61 -30.66 29.53 1.51
N ALA A 62 -30.12 28.55 2.26
CA ALA A 62 -29.02 28.73 3.20
C ALA A 62 -27.63 28.31 2.67
N VAL A 63 -27.53 27.61 1.53
CA VAL A 63 -26.25 27.13 0.99
C VAL A 63 -25.91 27.84 -0.31
N ARG A 64 -24.78 28.57 -0.31
CA ARG A 64 -24.24 29.20 -1.52
C ARG A 64 -23.53 28.16 -2.38
N HIS A 65 -24.02 27.94 -3.59
CA HIS A 65 -23.38 27.07 -4.57
C HIS A 65 -22.63 27.91 -5.60
N VAL A 66 -21.30 27.78 -5.65
CA VAL A 66 -20.47 28.31 -6.74
C VAL A 66 -20.10 27.15 -7.65
N THR A 67 -20.59 27.16 -8.87
CA THR A 67 -20.34 26.11 -9.87
C THR A 67 -19.66 26.69 -11.09
N GLY A 68 -18.69 25.95 -11.64
CA GLY A 68 -18.06 26.32 -12.90
C GLY A 68 -19.10 26.35 -14.02
N SER A 69 -18.98 27.34 -14.89
CA SER A 69 -19.86 27.46 -16.04
C SER A 69 -19.03 27.33 -17.31
N LEU A 70 -19.45 26.45 -18.21
CA LEU A 70 -18.77 26.19 -19.48
C LEU A 70 -19.11 27.26 -20.53
N ILE A 71 -19.12 28.54 -20.14
CA ILE A 71 -19.37 29.66 -21.04
C ILE A 71 -18.04 30.10 -21.66
N ARG A 72 -18.13 30.59 -22.90
CA ARG A 72 -17.05 31.10 -23.78
C ARG A 72 -15.82 31.61 -23.02
N GLY A 73 -14.66 30.99 -23.26
CA GLY A 73 -13.35 31.39 -22.73
C GLY A 73 -12.73 32.60 -23.44
N GLU A 74 -13.56 33.49 -23.98
CA GLU A 74 -13.11 34.71 -24.65
C GLU A 74 -12.35 35.61 -23.65
N GLY A 75 -11.13 36.02 -24.02
CA GLY A 75 -10.29 36.89 -23.18
C GLY A 75 -9.50 36.17 -22.07
N LEU A 76 -9.58 34.84 -21.97
CA LEU A 76 -8.73 34.05 -21.07
C LEU A 76 -7.45 33.62 -21.77
N ARG A 77 -6.31 33.69 -21.07
CA ARG A 77 -5.00 33.26 -21.57
C ARG A 77 -4.54 31.98 -20.89
N PHE A 78 -4.05 31.03 -21.67
CA PHE A 78 -3.63 29.72 -21.20
C PHE A 78 -2.20 29.42 -21.63
N ALA A 79 -1.44 28.74 -20.75
CA ALA A 79 -0.20 28.11 -21.15
C ALA A 79 -0.39 26.59 -21.19
N ILE A 80 0.28 25.91 -22.11
CA ILE A 80 0.31 24.46 -22.21
C ILE A 80 1.76 24.00 -22.16
N VAL A 81 2.13 23.26 -21.12
CA VAL A 81 3.43 22.63 -20.99
C VAL A 81 3.31 21.18 -21.46
N VAL A 82 4.07 20.80 -22.47
CA VAL A 82 3.98 19.47 -23.09
C VAL A 82 5.32 18.75 -23.02
N ALA A 83 5.31 17.55 -22.44
CA ALA A 83 6.47 16.66 -22.50
C ALA A 83 6.66 16.08 -23.91
N ARG A 84 7.89 16.15 -24.42
CA ARG A 84 8.29 15.54 -25.69
C ARG A 84 8.41 14.01 -25.59
N PHE A 85 8.75 13.49 -24.41
CA PHE A 85 8.76 12.04 -24.19
C PHE A 85 7.37 11.44 -24.45
N ASN A 86 7.32 10.33 -25.20
CA ASN A 86 6.09 9.74 -25.76
C ASN A 86 5.28 10.68 -26.69
N GLU A 87 5.99 11.41 -27.57
CA GLU A 87 5.41 12.41 -28.48
C GLU A 87 4.20 11.92 -29.30
N VAL A 88 4.21 10.65 -29.71
CA VAL A 88 3.11 10.02 -30.45
C VAL A 88 1.77 10.06 -29.69
N VAL A 89 1.81 10.14 -28.36
CA VAL A 89 0.64 10.31 -27.49
C VAL A 89 0.47 11.77 -27.10
N THR A 90 1.53 12.44 -26.63
CA THR A 90 1.42 13.80 -26.08
C THR A 90 1.01 14.84 -27.12
N LYS A 91 1.38 14.63 -28.39
CA LYS A 91 0.92 15.46 -29.51
C LYS A 91 -0.59 15.35 -29.73
N LEU A 92 -1.15 14.14 -29.67
CA LEU A 92 -2.59 13.92 -29.80
C LEU A 92 -3.38 14.53 -28.63
N LEU A 93 -2.80 14.51 -27.42
CA LEU A 93 -3.37 15.20 -26.26
C LEU A 93 -3.35 16.72 -26.44
N LEU A 94 -2.23 17.27 -26.91
CA LEU A 94 -2.10 18.70 -27.22
C LEU A 94 -3.12 19.15 -28.28
N GLU A 95 -3.24 18.39 -29.38
CA GLU A 95 -4.21 18.67 -30.44
C GLU A 95 -5.64 18.69 -29.89
N GLY A 96 -6.02 17.67 -29.08
CA GLY A 96 -7.32 17.63 -28.43
C GLY A 96 -7.58 18.80 -27.47
N ALA A 97 -6.55 19.27 -26.77
CA ALA A 97 -6.64 20.46 -25.91
C ALA A 97 -6.88 21.74 -26.73
N ILE A 98 -6.13 21.93 -27.81
CA ILE A 98 -6.26 23.10 -28.70
C ILE A 98 -7.63 23.11 -29.40
N GLU A 99 -8.09 21.98 -29.93
CA GLU A 99 -9.41 21.86 -30.54
C GLU A 99 -10.52 22.20 -29.56
N THR A 100 -10.39 21.74 -28.32
CA THR A 100 -11.33 22.05 -27.25
C THR A 100 -11.33 23.55 -26.96
N PHE A 101 -10.17 24.18 -26.79
CA PHE A 101 -10.09 25.62 -26.58
C PHE A 101 -10.75 26.42 -27.71
N LYS A 102 -10.53 26.03 -28.98
CA LYS A 102 -11.22 26.62 -30.13
C LYS A 102 -12.73 26.47 -30.04
N LYS A 103 -13.23 25.28 -29.65
CA LYS A 103 -14.66 25.01 -29.46
C LYS A 103 -15.30 25.90 -28.38
N TYR A 104 -14.53 26.28 -27.36
CA TYR A 104 -14.95 27.18 -26.28
C TYR A 104 -14.57 28.64 -26.52
N SER A 105 -14.26 29.03 -27.77
CA SER A 105 -14.00 30.43 -28.18
C SER A 105 -12.77 31.08 -27.53
N VAL A 106 -11.78 30.28 -27.10
CA VAL A 106 -10.44 30.78 -26.76
C VAL A 106 -9.67 31.03 -28.05
N ARG A 107 -9.05 32.20 -28.18
CA ARG A 107 -8.28 32.56 -29.38
C ARG A 107 -6.91 31.89 -29.36
N GLU A 108 -6.41 31.54 -30.53
CA GLU A 108 -5.12 30.85 -30.66
C GLU A 108 -3.95 31.74 -30.21
N GLU A 109 -4.04 33.07 -30.36
CA GLU A 109 -3.08 34.03 -29.83
C GLU A 109 -3.01 34.13 -28.29
N ASP A 110 -4.01 33.59 -27.60
CA ASP A 110 -4.10 33.56 -26.14
C ASP A 110 -3.61 32.22 -25.56
N ILE A 111 -3.10 31.32 -26.41
CA ILE A 111 -2.55 30.02 -26.02
C ILE A 111 -1.05 30.00 -26.30
N GLU A 112 -0.24 29.75 -25.27
CA GLU A 112 1.21 29.56 -25.42
C GLU A 112 1.59 28.11 -25.15
N VAL A 113 2.31 27.46 -26.07
CA VAL A 113 2.73 26.06 -25.93
C VAL A 113 4.24 25.96 -25.69
N ILE A 114 4.63 25.38 -24.56
CA ILE A 114 6.02 25.22 -24.14
C ILE A 114 6.35 23.72 -24.10
N TRP A 115 7.41 23.34 -24.83
CA TRP A 115 7.87 21.96 -24.87
C TRP A 115 9.00 21.72 -23.86
N VAL A 116 8.86 20.65 -23.07
CA VAL A 116 9.86 20.18 -22.11
C VAL A 116 10.32 18.77 -22.49
N PRO A 117 11.53 18.34 -22.08
CA PRO A 117 12.05 17.03 -22.49
C PRO A 117 11.19 15.87 -21.99
N GLY A 118 10.79 15.85 -20.72
CA GLY A 118 9.97 14.80 -20.12
C GLY A 118 8.93 15.31 -19.13
N SER A 119 8.13 14.39 -18.59
CA SER A 119 7.06 14.72 -17.64
C SER A 119 7.59 15.24 -16.29
N PHE A 120 8.85 14.94 -15.97
CA PHE A 120 9.50 15.36 -14.73
C PHE A 120 9.70 16.89 -14.68
N GLU A 121 10.05 17.51 -15.81
CA GLU A 121 10.31 18.95 -15.91
C GLU A 121 9.02 19.80 -15.96
N ILE A 122 7.85 19.18 -16.14
CA ILE A 122 6.58 19.92 -16.28
C ILE A 122 6.31 20.80 -15.06
N GLY A 123 6.54 20.29 -13.84
CA GLY A 123 6.20 21.01 -12.60
C GLY A 123 6.95 22.34 -12.45
N VAL A 124 8.27 22.35 -12.69
CA VAL A 124 9.09 23.57 -12.55
C VAL A 124 8.72 24.62 -13.60
N VAL A 125 8.45 24.20 -14.84
CA VAL A 125 8.04 25.11 -15.90
C VAL A 125 6.64 25.67 -15.64
N ALA A 126 5.70 24.82 -15.23
CA ALA A 126 4.34 25.23 -14.87
C ALA A 126 4.34 26.26 -13.72
N GLN A 127 5.18 26.06 -12.70
CA GLN A 127 5.31 27.00 -11.60
C GLN A 127 5.80 28.37 -12.06
N ASN A 128 6.81 28.41 -12.93
CA ASN A 128 7.33 29.67 -13.46
C ASN A 128 6.30 30.40 -14.33
N LEU A 129 5.52 29.65 -15.13
CA LEU A 129 4.45 30.21 -15.95
C LEU A 129 3.32 30.76 -15.08
N GLY A 130 2.90 30.04 -14.03
CA GLY A 130 1.91 30.52 -13.08
C GLY A 130 2.36 31.80 -12.37
N LYS A 131 3.61 31.84 -11.89
CA LYS A 131 4.19 33.03 -11.23
C LYS A 131 4.37 34.24 -12.15
N SER A 132 4.37 34.05 -13.47
CA SER A 132 4.54 35.15 -14.42
C SER A 132 3.36 36.13 -14.46
N GLY A 133 2.18 35.73 -13.95
CA GLY A 133 0.96 36.53 -13.96
C GLY A 133 0.34 36.72 -15.36
N LYS A 134 0.87 36.06 -16.41
CA LYS A 134 0.42 36.21 -17.80
C LYS A 134 -0.72 35.29 -18.21
N PHE A 135 -0.99 34.26 -17.41
CA PHE A 135 -1.91 33.17 -17.75
C PHE A 135 -2.91 32.96 -16.62
N ASN A 136 -4.14 32.65 -17.00
CA ASN A 136 -5.23 32.34 -16.07
C ASN A 136 -5.21 30.88 -15.62
N ALA A 137 -4.68 29.97 -16.43
CA ALA A 137 -4.41 28.59 -16.05
C ALA A 137 -3.26 28.01 -16.90
N VAL A 138 -2.63 26.96 -16.37
CA VAL A 138 -1.57 26.20 -17.03
C VAL A 138 -2.02 24.75 -17.20
N LEU A 139 -1.89 24.22 -18.41
CA LEU A 139 -2.18 22.82 -18.73
C LEU A 139 -0.87 22.04 -18.75
N CYS A 140 -0.84 20.93 -18.02
CA CYS A 140 0.35 20.11 -17.86
C CYS A 140 0.12 18.78 -18.59
N ILE A 141 0.59 18.67 -19.84
CA ILE A 141 0.37 17.51 -20.70
C ILE A 141 1.63 16.63 -20.75
N GLY A 142 1.45 15.34 -20.54
CA GLY A 142 2.52 14.35 -20.65
C GLY A 142 1.99 12.93 -20.78
N ALA A 143 2.88 11.99 -21.00
CA ALA A 143 2.54 10.57 -20.97
C ALA A 143 3.71 9.78 -20.40
N VAL A 144 3.48 9.11 -19.27
CA VAL A 144 4.38 8.18 -18.62
C VAL A 144 3.74 6.80 -18.78
N ILE A 145 4.43 5.91 -19.49
CA ILE A 145 3.95 4.56 -19.80
C ILE A 145 4.88 3.58 -19.09
N ARG A 146 4.32 2.58 -18.40
CA ARG A 146 5.11 1.65 -17.60
C ARG A 146 6.09 0.89 -18.50
N GLY A 147 7.34 0.85 -18.04
CA GLY A 147 8.41 0.04 -18.62
C GLY A 147 8.87 -1.02 -17.64
N ASP A 148 10.11 -1.51 -17.81
CA ASP A 148 10.60 -2.67 -17.06
C ASP A 148 11.02 -2.38 -15.61
N THR A 149 11.08 -1.11 -15.21
CA THR A 149 11.63 -0.69 -13.91
C THR A 149 10.66 0.21 -13.16
N THR A 150 10.88 0.35 -11.85
CA THR A 150 10.17 1.27 -10.94
C THR A 150 10.38 2.75 -11.28
N HIS A 151 11.21 3.07 -12.28
CA HIS A 151 11.39 4.43 -12.79
C HIS A 151 10.07 5.08 -13.21
N TYR A 152 9.12 4.29 -13.71
CA TYR A 152 7.77 4.73 -13.99
C TYR A 152 7.12 5.42 -12.78
N ASP A 153 7.14 4.77 -11.61
CA ASP A 153 6.48 5.27 -10.40
C ASP A 153 7.19 6.55 -9.91
N ALA A 154 8.52 6.60 -9.99
CA ALA A 154 9.29 7.79 -9.63
C ALA A 154 8.91 9.00 -10.51
N VAL A 155 8.83 8.83 -11.83
CA VAL A 155 8.49 9.91 -12.76
C VAL A 155 7.02 10.32 -12.66
N ALA A 156 6.11 9.35 -12.59
CA ALA A 156 4.67 9.61 -12.46
C ALA A 156 4.35 10.40 -11.18
N ASN A 157 4.90 9.95 -10.04
CA ASN A 157 4.70 10.61 -8.75
C ASN A 157 5.33 12.00 -8.72
N SER A 158 6.54 12.15 -9.28
CA SER A 158 7.21 13.46 -9.35
C SER A 158 6.47 14.44 -10.25
N ALA A 159 5.93 13.99 -11.39
CA ALA A 159 5.12 14.82 -12.27
C ALA A 159 3.82 15.27 -11.58
N ALA A 160 3.10 14.35 -10.93
CA ALA A 160 1.87 14.68 -10.19
C ALA A 160 2.14 15.66 -9.04
N SER A 161 3.13 15.37 -8.20
CA SER A 161 3.53 16.24 -7.09
C SER A 161 4.02 17.60 -7.56
N GLY A 162 4.80 17.64 -8.65
CA GLY A 162 5.31 18.87 -9.24
C GLY A 162 4.20 19.77 -9.77
N VAL A 163 3.21 19.22 -10.46
CA VAL A 163 2.05 19.99 -10.97
C VAL A 163 1.17 20.50 -9.83
N LEU A 164 0.90 19.67 -8.82
CA LEU A 164 0.14 20.08 -7.63
C LEU A 164 0.86 21.25 -6.92
N SER A 165 2.15 21.09 -6.67
CA SER A 165 2.98 22.12 -6.04
C SER A 165 3.06 23.39 -6.87
N ALA A 166 3.09 23.30 -8.20
CA ALA A 166 3.06 24.46 -9.09
C ALA A 166 1.75 25.26 -8.92
N GLY A 167 0.61 24.57 -8.86
CA GLY A 167 -0.69 25.20 -8.67
C GLY A 167 -0.81 25.93 -7.34
N ILE A 168 -0.47 25.25 -6.25
CA ILE A 168 -0.52 25.82 -4.89
C ILE A 168 0.43 27.03 -4.77
N ASN A 169 1.68 26.88 -5.21
CA ASN A 169 2.71 27.90 -5.00
C ASN A 169 2.62 29.10 -5.95
N SER A 170 1.94 28.96 -7.09
CA SER A 170 1.72 30.08 -8.02
C SER A 170 0.38 30.78 -7.80
N GLY A 171 -0.57 30.14 -7.12
CA GLY A 171 -1.95 30.61 -7.01
C GLY A 171 -2.73 30.50 -8.33
N VAL A 172 -2.12 29.95 -9.39
CA VAL A 172 -2.72 29.77 -10.71
C VAL A 172 -3.05 28.29 -10.91
N PRO A 173 -4.27 27.93 -11.35
CA PRO A 173 -4.64 26.55 -11.61
C PRO A 173 -3.71 25.86 -12.59
N CYS A 174 -3.03 24.81 -12.13
CA CYS A 174 -2.20 23.93 -12.95
C CYS A 174 -2.93 22.60 -13.12
N ILE A 175 -3.45 22.33 -14.33
CA ILE A 175 -4.32 21.19 -14.59
C ILE A 175 -3.48 19.98 -15.01
N PHE A 176 -3.63 18.89 -14.26
CA PHE A 176 -2.92 17.65 -14.52
C PHE A 176 -3.52 16.88 -15.70
N GLY A 177 -2.79 16.87 -16.82
CA GLY A 177 -3.11 16.14 -18.05
C GLY A 177 -2.01 15.17 -18.44
N VAL A 178 -1.29 14.60 -17.46
CA VAL A 178 -0.25 13.59 -17.69
C VAL A 178 -0.90 12.21 -17.60
N LEU A 179 -0.81 11.42 -18.67
CA LEU A 179 -1.25 10.04 -18.67
C LEU A 179 -0.26 9.15 -17.91
N THR A 180 -0.77 8.30 -17.03
CA THR A 180 -0.03 7.26 -16.32
C THR A 180 -0.66 5.92 -16.69
N CYS A 181 -0.07 5.21 -17.65
CA CYS A 181 -0.65 4.01 -18.25
C CYS A 181 0.29 2.82 -18.16
N GLU A 182 -0.28 1.61 -18.10
CA GLU A 182 0.51 0.37 -18.04
C GLU A 182 1.10 -0.01 -19.40
N ASP A 183 0.45 0.38 -20.50
CA ASP A 183 0.88 0.05 -21.86
C ASP A 183 0.55 1.18 -22.86
N MET A 184 1.13 1.10 -24.06
CA MET A 184 0.95 2.09 -25.13
C MET A 184 -0.49 2.14 -25.67
N ASP A 185 -1.18 1.00 -25.73
CA ASP A 185 -2.55 0.94 -26.24
C ASP A 185 -3.52 1.68 -25.32
N GLN A 186 -3.34 1.58 -24.01
CA GLN A 186 -4.06 2.34 -23.01
C GLN A 186 -3.85 3.85 -23.15
N ALA A 187 -2.62 4.26 -23.48
CA ALA A 187 -2.28 5.66 -23.70
C ALA A 187 -2.95 6.20 -24.97
N LEU A 188 -2.85 5.48 -26.09
CA LEU A 188 -3.50 5.82 -27.36
C LEU A 188 -5.03 5.87 -27.25
N ASN A 189 -5.62 4.93 -26.51
CA ASN A 189 -7.07 4.92 -26.28
C ASN A 189 -7.56 6.16 -25.52
N ARG A 190 -6.71 6.78 -24.69
CA ARG A 190 -6.99 7.99 -23.91
C ARG A 190 -6.53 9.28 -24.58
N SER A 191 -5.89 9.20 -25.75
CA SER A 191 -5.43 10.36 -26.53
C SER A 191 -6.24 10.52 -27.83
N GLY A 192 -7.54 10.25 -27.81
CA GLY A 192 -8.43 10.35 -28.97
C GLY A 192 -8.95 9.01 -29.49
N GLY A 193 -8.64 7.90 -28.81
CA GLY A 193 -9.23 6.59 -29.10
C GLY A 193 -10.54 6.34 -28.34
N LYS A 194 -10.81 5.07 -28.03
CA LYS A 194 -12.10 4.63 -27.48
C LYS A 194 -12.44 5.18 -26.08
N ALA A 195 -11.44 5.65 -25.34
CA ALA A 195 -11.59 6.19 -23.99
C ALA A 195 -11.60 7.73 -23.96
N GLY A 196 -11.78 8.38 -25.12
CA GLY A 196 -11.80 9.83 -25.25
C GLY A 196 -10.39 10.42 -25.40
N ASN A 197 -10.31 11.75 -25.20
CA ASN A 197 -9.05 12.49 -25.27
C ASN A 197 -8.83 13.24 -23.96
N LYS A 198 -7.85 12.81 -23.17
CA LYS A 198 -7.58 13.40 -21.86
C LYS A 198 -7.09 14.85 -21.96
N GLY A 199 -6.39 15.23 -23.04
CA GLY A 199 -6.00 16.61 -23.29
C GLY A 199 -7.20 17.53 -23.50
N ALA A 200 -8.24 17.05 -24.19
CA ALA A 200 -9.51 17.76 -24.31
C ALA A 200 -10.21 17.95 -22.95
N GLU A 201 -10.25 16.90 -22.12
CA GLU A 201 -10.81 16.97 -20.76
C GLU A 201 -10.03 17.94 -19.86
N THR A 202 -8.69 17.95 -19.97
CA THR A 202 -7.82 18.89 -19.25
C THR A 202 -8.12 20.33 -19.66
N ALA A 203 -8.30 20.61 -20.96
CA ALA A 203 -8.68 21.93 -21.45
C ALA A 203 -10.08 22.37 -20.98
N LEU A 204 -11.06 21.47 -21.00
CA LEU A 204 -12.39 21.72 -20.43
C LEU A 204 -12.31 22.09 -18.94
N THR A 205 -11.50 21.35 -18.20
CA THR A 205 -11.30 21.58 -16.76
C THR A 205 -10.66 22.95 -16.51
N ALA A 206 -9.69 23.35 -17.33
CA ALA A 206 -9.04 24.65 -17.24
C ALA A 206 -10.02 25.81 -17.44
N VAL A 207 -10.92 25.72 -18.43
CA VAL A 207 -11.97 26.73 -18.64
C VAL A 207 -12.92 26.76 -17.44
N SER A 208 -13.37 25.60 -16.99
CA SER A 208 -14.33 25.48 -15.87
C SER A 208 -13.77 26.05 -14.56
N ILE A 209 -12.54 25.71 -14.18
CA ILE A 209 -11.97 26.12 -12.89
C ILE A 209 -11.75 27.64 -12.80
N ILE A 210 -11.40 28.30 -13.90
CA ILE A 210 -11.24 29.76 -13.94
C ILE A 210 -12.58 30.46 -13.66
N THR A 211 -13.68 29.92 -14.19
CA THR A 211 -15.02 30.48 -13.92
C THR A 211 -15.47 30.33 -12.48
N ILE A 212 -14.83 29.44 -11.71
CA ILE A 212 -15.02 29.30 -10.26
C ILE A 212 -14.12 30.27 -9.51
N ILE A 213 -12.84 30.34 -9.89
CA ILE A 213 -11.83 31.09 -9.15
C ILE A 213 -11.99 32.60 -9.33
N ASN A 214 -12.32 33.09 -10.52
CA ASN A 214 -12.48 34.52 -10.76
C ASN A 214 -13.51 35.19 -9.82
N PRO A 215 -14.74 34.65 -9.64
CA PRO A 215 -15.69 35.16 -8.65
C PRO A 215 -15.16 35.11 -7.21
N LEU A 216 -14.40 34.07 -6.83
CA LEU A 216 -13.86 33.93 -5.48
C LEU A 216 -12.77 34.97 -5.18
N LEU A 217 -11.97 35.34 -6.18
CA LEU A 217 -10.94 36.37 -6.05
C LEU A 217 -11.55 37.78 -6.03
N LEU A 218 -12.58 38.05 -6.85
CA LEU A 218 -13.25 39.35 -6.89
C LEU A 218 -13.96 39.72 -5.57
N GLU A 219 -14.35 38.73 -4.77
CA GLU A 219 -14.96 38.96 -3.46
C GLU A 219 -13.94 39.31 -2.38
N GLN A 220 -12.68 38.89 -2.52
CA GLN A 220 -11.61 39.26 -1.58
C GLN A 220 -11.20 40.74 -1.72
N ASP A 221 -11.30 41.31 -2.94
CA ASP A 221 -10.95 42.71 -3.17
C ASP A 221 -12.02 43.71 -2.66
N VAL A 222 -13.28 43.29 -2.54
CA VAL A 222 -14.38 44.14 -2.04
C VAL A 222 -14.29 44.31 -0.51
N GLU A 223 -13.96 43.25 0.24
CA GLU A 223 -13.78 43.35 1.70
C GLU A 223 -12.50 44.10 2.12
N VAL A 224 -11.46 44.14 1.26
CA VAL A 224 -10.25 44.92 1.54
C VAL A 224 -10.47 46.41 1.30
N SER A 225 -11.28 46.80 0.30
CA SER A 225 -11.52 48.22 0.00
C SER A 225 -12.42 48.92 1.04
N ASP A 226 -13.38 48.22 1.65
CA ASP A 226 -14.23 48.77 2.71
C ASP A 226 -13.47 48.94 4.05
N ASN A 227 -12.48 48.09 4.31
CA ASN A 227 -11.62 48.19 5.50
C ASN A 227 -10.55 49.28 5.37
N VAL A 228 -10.08 49.59 4.16
CA VAL A 228 -9.11 50.67 3.92
C VAL A 228 -9.78 52.05 3.95
N ILE A 229 -11.03 52.18 3.48
CA ILE A 229 -11.78 53.46 3.51
C ILE A 229 -12.21 53.82 4.95
N ASN A 230 -12.50 52.84 5.81
CA ASN A 230 -12.85 53.09 7.22
C ASN A 230 -11.64 53.44 8.11
N HIS A 231 -10.41 53.04 7.74
CA HIS A 231 -9.21 53.38 8.52
C HIS A 231 -8.55 54.73 8.13
N LEU A 232 -8.83 55.25 6.93
CA LEU A 232 -8.31 56.54 6.47
C LEU A 232 -9.18 57.74 6.90
N SER A 233 -10.38 57.51 7.43
CA SER A 233 -11.29 58.58 7.90
C SER A 233 -11.15 58.93 9.39
N SER A 234 -10.40 58.16 10.20
CA SER A 234 -10.22 58.43 11.64
C SER A 234 -8.86 59.01 12.04
N SER A 235 -7.94 59.20 11.09
CA SER A 235 -6.56 59.69 11.37
C SER A 235 -6.22 61.04 10.73
N MET A 236 -7.19 61.96 10.70
CA MET A 236 -6.91 63.39 10.50
C MET A 236 -7.47 64.21 11.67
N SER A 237 -6.69 64.31 12.75
CA SER A 237 -6.60 65.55 13.52
C SER A 237 -5.26 65.65 14.26
N THR A 238 -4.69 66.83 14.15
CA THR A 238 -3.37 67.32 14.54
C THR A 238 -3.03 67.25 16.03
N SER A 239 -1.76 66.98 16.38
CA SER A 239 -0.94 67.90 17.21
C SER A 239 0.53 67.47 17.29
N GLU A 240 1.40 68.48 17.39
CA GLU A 240 2.86 68.46 17.30
C GLU A 240 3.59 68.08 18.60
N ASN A 241 4.91 67.83 18.46
CA ASN A 241 6.00 67.76 19.46
C ASN A 241 6.11 66.45 20.27
N LYS A 242 7.28 65.85 20.52
CA LYS A 242 8.69 66.29 20.51
C LYS A 242 9.60 65.05 20.44
N VAL A 243 10.77 65.17 19.81
CA VAL A 243 11.82 64.13 19.72
C VAL A 243 12.57 64.00 21.06
N GLU A 244 12.80 62.76 21.51
CA GLU A 244 13.94 62.39 22.37
C GLU A 244 14.51 61.03 21.95
N ILE A 245 15.83 61.01 21.71
CA ILE A 245 16.64 59.83 21.42
C ILE A 245 17.32 59.44 22.72
N VAL A 246 17.15 58.19 23.18
CA VAL A 246 18.04 57.55 24.14
C VAL A 246 18.33 56.12 23.69
N ASP A 247 19.59 55.89 23.36
CA ASP A 247 20.21 54.61 23.09
C ASP A 247 20.52 53.88 24.41
N ARG A 248 20.26 52.56 24.48
CA ARG A 248 21.03 51.57 25.26
C ARG A 248 20.47 50.14 25.19
N GLY A 249 21.17 49.29 24.45
CA GLY A 249 21.88 48.09 24.95
C GLY A 249 21.13 46.93 25.64
N HIS A 250 21.21 45.77 24.98
CA HIS A 250 21.29 44.37 25.48
C HIS A 250 20.40 43.88 26.63
N LYS A 251 19.64 42.80 26.37
CA LYS A 251 19.95 41.44 26.85
C LYS A 251 18.97 40.39 26.30
N GLU A 252 19.53 39.29 25.82
CA GLU A 252 18.86 38.01 25.66
C GLU A 252 18.62 37.44 27.05
N GLU A 253 17.36 37.13 27.40
CA GLU A 253 17.03 36.20 28.48
C GLU A 253 15.88 35.30 28.00
N GLU A 254 16.17 34.00 27.99
CA GLU A 254 15.21 32.91 27.83
C GLU A 254 14.26 32.90 29.05
N GLU A 255 12.95 32.92 28.82
CA GLU A 255 11.98 32.53 29.84
C GLU A 255 10.98 31.50 29.30
N LYS A 256 10.84 30.43 30.10
CA LYS A 256 9.82 29.38 30.01
C LYS A 256 8.46 29.98 30.35
N GLU A 257 7.43 29.71 29.54
CA GLU A 257 6.03 29.82 29.97
C GLU A 257 5.32 28.46 29.84
N GLU A 258 5.10 27.82 30.99
CA GLU A 258 3.94 26.95 31.19
C GLU A 258 2.70 27.83 31.41
N GLY A 259 1.61 27.48 30.72
CA GLY A 259 0.26 27.67 31.24
C GLY A 259 -0.44 28.99 30.93
N LYS A 260 -1.03 29.09 29.73
CA LYS A 260 -2.30 29.79 29.50
C LYS A 260 -2.95 29.26 28.22
N GLY A 261 -4.04 28.51 28.38
CA GLY A 261 -4.84 27.93 27.29
C GLY A 261 -5.15 28.98 26.23
N GLY A 262 -4.66 28.70 25.02
CA GLY A 262 -4.74 29.61 23.89
C GLY A 262 -6.17 29.70 23.37
N PHE A 263 -6.44 30.76 22.60
CA PHE A 263 -7.69 30.93 21.86
C PHE A 263 -8.11 29.66 21.08
N LEU A 264 -7.12 28.88 20.61
CA LEU A 264 -7.32 27.60 19.90
C LEU A 264 -7.91 26.49 20.77
N ASP A 265 -7.58 26.42 22.07
CA ASP A 265 -8.14 25.41 22.98
C ASP A 265 -9.61 25.75 23.29
N LYS A 266 -9.92 27.03 23.48
CA LYS A 266 -11.31 27.51 23.63
C LYS A 266 -12.14 27.30 22.38
N VAL A 267 -11.54 27.41 21.19
CA VAL A 267 -12.23 27.13 19.92
C VAL A 267 -12.45 25.63 19.72
N LYS A 268 -11.50 24.78 20.13
CA LYS A 268 -11.69 23.31 20.13
C LYS A 268 -12.79 22.89 21.09
N ASP A 269 -12.80 23.43 22.30
CA ASP A 269 -13.84 23.17 23.30
C ASP A 269 -15.22 23.67 22.82
N PHE A 270 -15.28 24.82 22.13
CA PHE A 270 -16.52 25.36 21.56
C PHE A 270 -17.06 24.55 20.37
N ILE A 271 -16.18 24.04 19.50
CA ILE A 271 -16.56 23.15 18.39
C ILE A 271 -17.04 21.79 18.93
N HIS A 272 -16.41 21.29 20.00
CA HIS A 272 -16.85 20.07 20.68
C HIS A 272 -18.23 20.24 21.34
N ASP A 273 -18.47 21.38 22.00
CA ASP A 273 -19.72 21.69 22.72
C ASP A 273 -20.91 21.95 21.77
N ILE A 274 -20.66 22.43 20.54
CA ILE A 274 -21.68 22.54 19.49
C ILE A 274 -21.96 21.17 18.85
N GLY A 275 -20.93 20.34 18.65
CA GLY A 275 -21.08 18.97 18.15
C GLY A 275 -22.01 18.13 19.01
N GLU A 276 -21.80 18.12 20.33
CA GLU A 276 -22.66 17.38 21.28
C GLU A 276 -24.11 17.92 21.32
N LYS A 277 -24.32 19.23 21.12
CA LYS A 277 -25.67 19.84 21.11
C LYS A 277 -26.47 19.51 19.85
N ILE A 278 -25.81 19.22 18.72
CA ILE A 278 -26.49 18.84 17.47
C ILE A 278 -26.87 17.35 17.48
N GLU A 279 -26.06 16.48 18.09
CA GLU A 279 -26.33 15.04 18.24
C GLU A 279 -27.64 14.74 18.99
N GLY A 280 -28.09 15.64 19.86
CA GLY A 280 -29.35 15.50 20.61
C GLY A 280 -30.64 15.83 19.83
N THR A 281 -30.55 16.48 18.66
CA THR A 281 -31.74 17.03 17.97
C THR A 281 -31.98 16.40 16.58
N ILE A 282 -30.93 15.84 15.96
CA ILE A 282 -30.98 15.17 14.66
C ILE A 282 -30.15 13.90 14.87
N GLY A 283 -30.75 12.71 14.79
CA GLY A 283 -30.13 11.43 15.20
C GLY A 283 -28.96 10.93 14.33
N PHE A 284 -28.01 11.82 14.01
CA PHE A 284 -26.75 11.53 13.34
C PHE A 284 -25.61 11.84 14.32
N GLY A 285 -24.84 10.80 14.68
CA GLY A 285 -23.64 10.89 15.50
C GLY A 285 -22.36 10.69 14.67
N LYS A 286 -21.23 11.07 15.27
CA LYS A 286 -19.91 10.85 14.65
C LYS A 286 -19.58 9.35 14.58
N PRO A 287 -19.20 8.78 13.41
CA PRO A 287 -18.72 7.41 13.34
C PRO A 287 -17.42 7.26 14.13
N THR A 288 -17.21 6.08 14.70
CA THR A 288 -15.99 5.74 15.44
C THR A 288 -15.26 4.60 14.76
N ALA A 289 -13.94 4.59 14.89
CA ALA A 289 -13.11 3.51 14.37
C ALA A 289 -12.02 3.17 15.39
N ASP A 290 -11.61 1.90 15.44
CA ASP A 290 -10.49 1.45 16.25
C ASP A 290 -9.76 0.29 15.57
N VAL A 291 -8.45 0.18 15.82
CA VAL A 291 -7.66 -0.95 15.33
C VAL A 291 -7.89 -2.15 16.24
N SER A 292 -8.80 -3.01 15.79
CA SER A 292 -9.23 -4.20 16.54
C SER A 292 -8.16 -5.28 16.62
N ALA A 293 -7.44 -5.54 15.51
CA ALA A 293 -6.37 -6.52 15.47
C ALA A 293 -5.35 -6.21 14.36
N ILE A 294 -4.13 -6.74 14.53
CA ILE A 294 -3.10 -6.79 13.49
C ILE A 294 -2.65 -8.24 13.38
N HIS A 295 -2.67 -8.76 12.16
CA HIS A 295 -2.29 -10.14 11.86
C HIS A 295 -1.21 -10.17 10.78
N ILE A 296 -0.34 -11.18 10.85
CA ILE A 296 0.70 -11.43 9.85
C ILE A 296 0.36 -12.76 9.16
N PRO A 297 -0.55 -12.79 8.18
CA PRO A 297 -0.95 -14.02 7.50
C PRO A 297 0.20 -14.75 6.82
N LYS A 298 1.24 -14.02 6.39
CA LYS A 298 2.40 -14.60 5.70
C LYS A 298 3.66 -13.83 6.02
N ILE A 299 4.71 -14.56 6.35
CA ILE A 299 6.05 -14.02 6.58
C ILE A 299 7.11 -14.98 6.03
N ASN A 300 8.13 -14.45 5.36
CA ASN A 300 9.28 -15.22 4.87
C ASN A 300 10.57 -14.37 4.91
N LEU A 301 11.60 -14.71 4.11
CA LEU A 301 12.86 -13.93 4.05
C LEU A 301 12.79 -12.69 3.15
N GLU A 302 11.74 -12.56 2.32
CA GLU A 302 11.61 -11.50 1.31
C GLU A 302 10.65 -10.40 1.78
N ARG A 303 9.53 -10.80 2.39
CA ARG A 303 8.46 -9.90 2.83
C ARG A 303 7.66 -10.40 4.02
N ALA A 304 6.93 -9.48 4.64
CA ALA A 304 5.80 -9.77 5.52
C ALA A 304 4.52 -9.16 4.94
N ASP A 305 3.49 -9.99 4.80
CA ASP A 305 2.14 -9.56 4.49
C ASP A 305 1.39 -9.39 5.82
N ILE A 306 0.88 -8.19 6.07
CA ILE A 306 0.21 -7.77 7.30
C ILE A 306 -1.22 -7.38 6.95
N VAL A 307 -2.18 -7.70 7.81
CA VAL A 307 -3.57 -7.26 7.70
C VAL A 307 -3.94 -6.54 8.97
N VAL A 308 -4.35 -5.29 8.83
CA VAL A 308 -4.88 -4.47 9.93
C VAL A 308 -6.40 -4.50 9.86
N ASP A 309 -7.02 -5.01 10.92
CA ASP A 309 -8.46 -5.10 11.06
C ASP A 309 -8.97 -3.88 11.81
N VAL A 310 -9.64 -2.97 11.10
CA VAL A 310 -10.20 -1.74 11.66
C VAL A 310 -11.70 -1.90 11.83
N LEU A 311 -12.16 -1.88 13.08
CA LEU A 311 -13.58 -1.94 13.40
C LEU A 311 -14.16 -0.53 13.32
N VAL A 312 -15.05 -0.30 12.37
CA VAL A 312 -15.75 0.96 12.18
C VAL A 312 -17.20 0.82 12.61
N LYS A 313 -17.67 1.72 13.48
CA LYS A 313 -19.03 1.75 13.99
C LYS A 313 -19.76 2.95 13.42
N ASN A 314 -20.89 2.68 12.76
CA ASN A 314 -21.77 3.68 12.20
C ASN A 314 -23.01 3.84 13.11
N PRO A 315 -23.09 4.90 13.93
CA PRO A 315 -24.26 5.16 14.75
C PRO A 315 -25.47 5.65 13.93
N ASN A 316 -25.27 6.01 12.65
CA ASN A 316 -26.25 6.72 11.84
C ASN A 316 -27.26 5.77 11.17
N PRO A 317 -28.52 6.22 10.97
CA PRO A 317 -29.58 5.43 10.33
C PRO A 317 -29.39 5.25 8.82
N VAL A 318 -28.29 5.74 8.26
CA VAL A 318 -27.96 5.68 6.84
C VAL A 318 -26.55 5.11 6.64
N PRO A 319 -26.28 4.44 5.50
CA PRO A 319 -24.95 3.95 5.19
C PRO A 319 -23.96 5.11 4.99
N ILE A 320 -22.70 4.91 5.40
CA ILE A 320 -21.61 5.86 5.26
C ILE A 320 -20.60 5.31 4.25
N PRO A 321 -20.41 5.95 3.09
CA PRO A 321 -19.32 5.60 2.18
C PRO A 321 -17.95 5.80 2.83
N LEU A 322 -17.09 4.80 2.70
CA LEU A 322 -15.66 4.90 3.01
C LEU A 322 -14.93 5.24 1.71
N ILE A 323 -14.58 6.52 1.56
CA ILE A 323 -14.02 7.06 0.33
C ILE A 323 -12.61 6.53 0.13
N ASP A 324 -11.73 6.81 1.10
CA ASP A 324 -10.30 6.58 0.98
C ASP A 324 -9.75 6.05 2.31
N ILE A 325 -8.73 5.20 2.23
CA ILE A 325 -7.92 4.79 3.37
C ILE A 325 -6.48 5.15 3.07
N ASP A 326 -5.99 6.19 3.73
CA ASP A 326 -4.57 6.52 3.73
C ASP A 326 -3.89 5.77 4.87
N TYR A 327 -2.75 5.15 4.59
CA TYR A 327 -1.98 4.47 5.64
C TYR A 327 -0.48 4.77 5.52
N LEU A 328 0.17 4.78 6.67
CA LEU A 328 1.60 4.97 6.83
C LEU A 328 2.11 4.03 7.92
N VAL A 329 3.08 3.20 7.58
CA VAL A 329 3.85 2.43 8.55
C VAL A 329 5.20 3.10 8.71
N GLU A 330 5.54 3.45 9.95
CA GLU A 330 6.82 4.06 10.30
C GLU A 330 7.49 3.30 11.45
N SER A 331 8.81 3.35 11.51
CA SER A 331 9.64 2.85 12.60
C SER A 331 10.61 3.96 13.01
N ASP A 332 10.60 4.35 14.29
CA ASP A 332 11.42 5.46 14.81
C ASP A 332 11.36 6.75 13.99
N GLY A 333 10.15 7.10 13.52
CA GLY A 333 9.90 8.29 12.71
C GLY A 333 10.28 8.16 11.24
N ARG A 334 10.77 6.99 10.82
CA ARG A 334 11.16 6.69 9.44
C ARG A 334 10.07 5.93 8.73
N LYS A 335 9.68 6.39 7.54
CA LYS A 335 8.65 5.75 6.73
C LYS A 335 9.15 4.41 6.17
N LEU A 336 8.44 3.33 6.47
CA LEU A 336 8.69 1.99 5.93
C LEU A 336 7.83 1.73 4.70
N VAL A 337 6.52 1.98 4.80
CA VAL A 337 5.58 1.85 3.67
C VAL A 337 4.43 2.84 3.84
N SER A 338 3.82 3.26 2.74
CA SER A 338 2.55 3.99 2.75
C SER A 338 1.73 3.63 1.52
N GLY A 339 0.44 3.84 1.58
CA GLY A 339 -0.42 3.73 0.41
C GLY A 339 -1.78 4.35 0.65
N LEU A 340 -2.56 4.37 -0.43
CA LEU A 340 -3.93 4.85 -0.48
C LEU A 340 -4.79 3.71 -1.04
N ILE A 341 -5.88 3.39 -0.37
CA ILE A 341 -6.91 2.47 -0.87
C ILE A 341 -8.14 3.31 -1.21
N PRO A 342 -8.39 3.59 -2.50
CA PRO A 342 -9.57 4.32 -2.92
C PRO A 342 -10.81 3.42 -2.95
N ASP A 343 -11.97 4.04 -2.81
CA ASP A 343 -13.30 3.43 -2.88
C ASP A 343 -13.45 2.19 -1.97
N ALA A 344 -13.02 2.31 -0.71
CA ALA A 344 -12.91 1.19 0.22
C ALA A 344 -14.24 0.64 0.78
N GLY A 345 -15.37 1.05 0.19
CA GLY A 345 -16.69 0.44 0.40
C GLY A 345 -17.69 1.34 1.12
N THR A 346 -18.67 0.72 1.79
CA THR A 346 -19.75 1.44 2.47
C THR A 346 -20.11 0.75 3.78
N ILE A 347 -20.05 1.50 4.88
CA ILE A 347 -20.42 1.03 6.21
C ILE A 347 -21.94 1.10 6.37
N LYS A 348 -22.56 -0.03 6.71
CA LYS A 348 -24.02 -0.15 6.84
C LYS A 348 -24.60 0.77 7.93
N ALA A 349 -25.86 1.17 7.76
CA ALA A 349 -26.63 1.92 8.76
C ALA A 349 -26.73 1.15 10.09
N HIS A 350 -26.54 1.84 11.23
CA HIS A 350 -26.53 1.26 12.58
C HIS A 350 -25.67 -0.02 12.70
N GLY A 351 -24.60 -0.10 11.90
CA GLY A 351 -23.79 -1.28 11.75
C GLY A 351 -22.39 -1.11 12.32
N GLU A 352 -21.74 -2.24 12.57
CA GLU A 352 -20.30 -2.32 12.77
C GLU A 352 -19.72 -3.15 11.61
N GLU A 353 -18.64 -2.66 11.02
CA GLU A 353 -17.97 -3.31 9.90
C GLU A 353 -16.47 -3.34 10.15
N THR A 354 -15.84 -4.49 9.90
CA THR A 354 -14.40 -4.65 10.01
C THR A 354 -13.78 -4.45 8.64
N VAL A 355 -13.11 -3.33 8.46
CA VAL A 355 -12.35 -2.99 7.26
C VAL A 355 -10.97 -3.64 7.36
N LYS A 356 -10.61 -4.44 6.36
CA LYS A 356 -9.32 -5.13 6.30
C LYS A 356 -8.35 -4.34 5.43
N ILE A 357 -7.26 -3.86 6.01
CA ILE A 357 -6.25 -3.08 5.31
C ILE A 357 -5.02 -3.98 5.08
N PRO A 358 -4.81 -4.49 3.85
CA PRO A 358 -3.63 -5.28 3.53
C PRO A 358 -2.41 -4.37 3.35
N LEU A 359 -1.30 -4.75 3.97
CA LEU A 359 -0.02 -4.08 3.89
C LEU A 359 1.04 -5.12 3.54
N THR A 360 1.97 -4.77 2.66
CA THR A 360 3.13 -5.62 2.36
C THR A 360 4.41 -4.86 2.66
N LEU A 361 5.24 -5.42 3.54
CA LEU A 361 6.58 -4.93 3.83
C LEU A 361 7.59 -5.77 3.07
N ILE A 362 8.31 -5.16 2.12
CA ILE A 362 9.41 -5.78 1.39
C ILE A 362 10.70 -5.46 2.15
N TYR A 363 11.40 -6.49 2.64
CA TYR A 363 12.55 -6.26 3.52
C TYR A 363 13.74 -5.63 2.81
N ASP A 364 13.92 -5.91 1.52
CA ASP A 364 15.04 -5.35 0.76
C ASP A 364 14.88 -3.85 0.53
N ASP A 365 13.65 -3.34 0.40
CA ASP A 365 13.37 -1.90 0.35
C ASP A 365 13.73 -1.23 1.68
N ILE A 366 13.44 -1.90 2.80
CA ILE A 366 13.77 -1.41 4.15
C ILE A 366 15.29 -1.39 4.36
N LYS A 367 15.98 -2.50 4.05
CA LYS A 367 17.45 -2.64 4.22
C LYS A 367 18.22 -1.67 3.34
N SER A 368 17.79 -1.49 2.10
CA SER A 368 18.45 -0.56 1.16
C SER A 368 18.25 0.90 1.55
N THR A 369 17.17 1.22 2.25
CA THR A 369 16.89 2.56 2.75
C THR A 369 17.56 2.84 4.10
N TYR A 370 17.66 1.84 4.98
CA TYR A 370 18.08 2.00 6.37
C TYR A 370 19.16 0.98 6.78
N ASN A 371 20.42 1.44 6.83
CA ASN A 371 21.60 0.59 7.08
C ASN A 371 21.68 -0.02 8.49
N ASP A 372 20.96 0.53 9.47
CA ASP A 372 20.89 0.05 10.84
C ASP A 372 19.87 -1.09 11.02
N ILE A 373 18.98 -1.29 10.05
CA ILE A 373 18.00 -2.37 10.06
C ILE A 373 18.61 -3.62 9.40
N ASN A 374 18.95 -4.60 10.21
CA ASN A 374 19.62 -5.83 9.77
C ASN A 374 18.70 -7.06 9.84
N PRO A 375 18.87 -8.04 8.93
CA PRO A 375 18.22 -9.34 9.07
C PRO A 375 18.57 -9.98 10.42
N GLY A 376 17.56 -10.56 11.07
CA GLY A 376 17.62 -11.17 12.40
C GLY A 376 16.92 -10.32 13.47
N MET A 377 16.74 -9.02 13.22
CA MET A 377 16.18 -8.09 14.20
C MET A 377 14.65 -8.13 14.29
N ILE A 378 14.12 -7.71 15.44
CA ILE A 378 12.73 -7.30 15.60
C ILE A 378 12.69 -5.77 15.63
N ILE A 379 11.95 -5.15 14.73
CA ILE A 379 11.82 -3.70 14.68
C ILE A 379 10.45 -3.24 15.21
N PRO A 380 10.40 -2.19 16.05
CA PRO A 380 9.14 -1.59 16.45
C PRO A 380 8.54 -0.84 15.26
N TYR A 381 7.23 -0.88 15.10
CA TYR A 381 6.53 -0.09 14.11
C TYR A 381 5.35 0.67 14.72
N ARG A 382 4.92 1.70 13.99
CA ARG A 382 3.70 2.46 14.23
C ARG A 382 2.95 2.54 12.90
N ILE A 383 1.73 2.02 12.89
CA ILE A 383 0.80 2.13 11.77
C ILE A 383 -0.12 3.30 12.08
N LYS A 384 -0.15 4.27 11.17
CA LYS A 384 -1.15 5.33 11.11
C LYS A 384 -2.10 5.02 9.98
N VAL A 385 -3.40 5.11 10.25
CA VAL A 385 -4.46 4.91 9.26
C VAL A 385 -5.42 6.08 9.36
N ASP A 386 -5.61 6.79 8.26
CA ASP A 386 -6.61 7.84 8.13
C ASP A 386 -7.76 7.29 7.28
N LEU A 387 -8.87 6.96 7.95
CA LEU A 387 -10.10 6.56 7.26
C LEU A 387 -10.90 7.80 6.87
N ILE A 388 -11.11 8.01 5.58
CA ILE A 388 -11.86 9.15 5.05
C ILE A 388 -13.28 8.67 4.71
N VAL A 389 -14.24 9.11 5.51
CA VAL A 389 -15.66 8.74 5.36
C VAL A 389 -16.50 9.94 4.95
N ASP A 390 -17.56 9.72 4.16
CA ASP A 390 -18.54 10.76 3.83
C ASP A 390 -19.80 10.59 4.67
N VAL A 391 -19.91 11.38 5.75
CA VAL A 391 -21.06 11.29 6.65
C VAL A 391 -22.14 12.24 6.17
N PRO A 392 -23.37 11.77 5.89
CA PRO A 392 -24.45 12.66 5.49
C PRO A 392 -24.66 13.78 6.51
N VAL A 393 -24.90 15.00 6.01
CA VAL A 393 -25.01 16.26 6.79
C VAL A 393 -23.67 16.78 7.34
N LEU A 394 -22.77 15.93 7.83
CA LEU A 394 -21.47 16.33 8.37
C LEU A 394 -20.36 16.46 7.31
N GLY A 395 -20.55 15.87 6.13
CA GLY A 395 -19.59 15.85 5.03
C GLY A 395 -18.42 14.90 5.26
N ARG A 396 -17.30 15.17 4.58
CA ARG A 396 -16.09 14.36 4.68
C ARG A 396 -15.44 14.50 6.05
N LEU A 397 -15.24 13.37 6.70
CA LEU A 397 -14.59 13.26 8.00
C LEU A 397 -13.41 12.30 7.91
N THR A 398 -12.27 12.71 8.45
CA THR A 398 -11.11 11.84 8.63
C THR A 398 -11.13 11.27 10.05
N LEU A 399 -11.04 9.94 10.16
CA LEU A 399 -10.89 9.21 11.42
C LEU A 399 -9.44 8.72 11.53
N PRO A 400 -8.55 9.47 12.20
CA PRO A 400 -7.16 9.08 12.36
C PRO A 400 -7.03 7.98 13.41
N LEU A 401 -6.28 6.95 13.08
CA LEU A 401 -6.01 5.79 13.93
C LEU A 401 -4.53 5.55 14.01
N GLU A 402 -4.05 5.15 15.19
CA GLU A 402 -2.65 4.80 15.41
C GLU A 402 -2.56 3.50 16.21
N LYS A 403 -1.71 2.57 15.76
CA LYS A 403 -1.37 1.37 16.52
C LYS A 403 0.10 1.07 16.42
N ARG A 404 0.69 0.61 17.53
CA ARG A 404 2.09 0.18 17.60
C ARG A 404 2.16 -1.34 17.66
N GLY A 405 3.26 -1.87 17.15
CA GLY A 405 3.59 -3.28 17.25
C GLY A 405 5.05 -3.53 16.91
N GLU A 406 5.38 -4.79 16.70
CA GLU A 406 6.73 -5.25 16.38
C GLU A 406 6.67 -6.17 15.17
N ILE A 407 7.67 -6.08 14.30
CA ILE A 407 7.78 -6.95 13.13
C ILE A 407 9.20 -7.52 13.03
N PRO A 408 9.35 -8.86 12.93
CA PRO A 408 10.65 -9.46 12.72
C PRO A 408 11.10 -9.27 11.27
N ILE A 409 12.41 -9.19 11.07
CA ILE A 409 13.06 -9.29 9.76
C ILE A 409 13.84 -10.59 9.76
N PRO A 410 13.28 -11.70 9.26
CA PRO A 410 13.86 -13.01 9.47
C PRO A 410 15.22 -13.17 8.77
N LYS A 411 16.10 -13.91 9.40
CA LYS A 411 17.40 -14.33 8.87
C LYS A 411 17.48 -15.84 8.85
N LYS A 412 18.06 -16.37 7.78
CA LYS A 412 18.32 -17.81 7.67
C LYS A 412 19.24 -18.28 8.82
N PRO A 413 18.98 -19.45 9.41
CA PRO A 413 19.88 -20.05 10.37
C PRO A 413 21.23 -20.36 9.72
N ASN A 414 22.30 -20.32 10.52
CA ASN A 414 23.59 -20.85 10.10
C ASN A 414 23.61 -22.37 10.33
N VAL A 415 24.27 -23.11 9.45
CA VAL A 415 24.36 -24.57 9.50
C VAL A 415 25.82 -25.01 9.37
N ASP A 416 26.24 -25.94 10.21
CA ASP A 416 27.59 -26.53 10.18
C ASP A 416 27.55 -28.01 10.57
N VAL A 417 28.49 -28.80 10.04
CA VAL A 417 28.67 -30.20 10.44
C VAL A 417 29.76 -30.26 11.50
N GLU A 418 29.37 -30.58 12.73
CA GLU A 418 30.31 -30.61 13.85
C GLU A 418 31.06 -31.94 13.95
N LYS A 419 30.34 -33.07 13.81
CA LYS A 419 30.90 -34.42 13.85
C LYS A 419 30.16 -35.32 12.85
N ILE A 420 30.88 -36.28 12.27
CA ILE A 420 30.31 -37.36 11.46
C ILE A 420 30.58 -38.67 12.20
N LYS A 421 29.52 -39.42 12.55
CA LYS A 421 29.61 -40.75 13.16
C LYS A 421 29.22 -41.82 12.15
N PHE A 422 30.13 -42.73 11.84
CA PHE A 422 29.84 -43.85 10.93
C PHE A 422 29.25 -45.01 11.73
N GLN A 423 28.03 -45.43 11.38
CA GLN A 423 27.42 -46.64 11.94
C GLN A 423 27.82 -47.88 11.15
N LYS A 424 27.89 -47.74 9.82
CA LYS A 424 28.30 -48.79 8.90
C LYS A 424 29.17 -48.16 7.82
N PHE A 425 30.28 -48.80 7.48
CA PHE A 425 31.14 -48.35 6.40
C PHE A 425 31.39 -49.50 5.42
N GLY A 426 31.05 -49.29 4.15
CA GLY A 426 31.27 -50.27 3.08
C GLY A 426 31.15 -49.63 1.71
N MET A 427 31.87 -50.15 0.71
CA MET A 427 31.92 -49.53 -0.63
C MET A 427 30.56 -49.53 -1.36
N GLU A 428 29.71 -50.52 -1.05
CA GLU A 428 28.35 -50.65 -1.59
C GLU A 428 27.30 -49.90 -0.77
N GLU A 429 27.57 -49.66 0.51
CA GLU A 429 26.64 -49.00 1.43
C GLU A 429 27.40 -48.54 2.69
N THR A 430 27.34 -47.23 2.96
CA THR A 430 27.82 -46.57 4.18
C THR A 430 26.66 -45.82 4.81
N VAL A 431 26.49 -45.99 6.12
CA VAL A 431 25.49 -45.30 6.94
C VAL A 431 26.23 -44.41 7.94
N ALA A 432 25.96 -43.12 7.91
CA ALA A 432 26.55 -42.13 8.81
C ALA A 432 25.47 -41.25 9.45
N ILE A 433 25.73 -40.78 10.67
CA ILE A 433 24.97 -39.71 11.31
C ILE A 433 25.84 -38.46 11.27
N LEU A 434 25.32 -37.40 10.66
CA LEU A 434 25.93 -36.08 10.70
C LEU A 434 25.32 -35.32 11.88
N HIS A 435 26.16 -34.92 12.83
CA HIS A 435 25.77 -34.00 13.91
C HIS A 435 25.82 -32.58 13.36
N VAL A 436 24.67 -32.10 12.91
CA VAL A 436 24.51 -30.78 12.28
C VAL A 436 24.17 -29.76 13.35
N ARG A 437 25.06 -28.77 13.53
CA ARG A 437 24.82 -27.62 14.38
C ARG A 437 24.02 -26.59 13.60
N LEU A 438 22.87 -26.22 14.15
CA LEU A 438 22.05 -25.11 13.66
C LEU A 438 22.17 -23.95 14.64
N GLU A 439 22.49 -22.76 14.13
CA GLU A 439 22.58 -21.54 14.92
C GLU A 439 21.47 -20.58 14.51
N ASN A 440 20.66 -20.19 15.48
CA ASN A 440 19.67 -19.16 15.31
C ASN A 440 20.35 -17.80 15.43
N MET A 441 20.35 -17.01 14.35
CA MET A 441 20.90 -15.64 14.33
C MET A 441 19.80 -14.56 14.44
N ASN A 442 18.62 -14.95 14.89
CA ASN A 442 17.49 -14.06 15.06
C ASN A 442 17.33 -13.67 16.53
N ASP A 443 16.78 -12.48 16.77
CA ASP A 443 16.45 -11.95 18.10
C ASP A 443 15.14 -12.54 18.68
N PHE A 444 14.60 -13.57 18.02
CA PHE A 444 13.45 -14.35 18.43
C PHE A 444 13.75 -15.85 18.36
N ASP A 445 13.01 -16.63 19.14
CA ASP A 445 13.14 -18.08 19.20
C ASP A 445 12.65 -18.74 17.91
N LEU A 446 13.29 -19.84 17.50
CA LEU A 446 12.87 -20.71 16.40
C LEU A 446 12.58 -22.11 16.94
N GLY A 447 11.33 -22.56 16.86
CA GLY A 447 10.98 -23.96 17.10
C GLY A 447 11.10 -24.75 15.81
N LEU A 448 12.17 -25.52 15.61
CA LEU A 448 12.23 -26.45 14.49
C LEU A 448 11.15 -27.52 14.61
N ASN A 449 10.50 -27.82 13.49
CA ASN A 449 9.54 -28.92 13.37
C ASN A 449 10.04 -29.97 12.39
N ASP A 450 10.46 -29.53 11.21
CA ASP A 450 10.97 -30.39 10.15
C ASP A 450 12.23 -29.78 9.53
N LEU A 451 13.18 -30.64 9.14
CA LEU A 451 14.39 -30.30 8.43
C LEU A 451 14.51 -31.17 7.18
N ASP A 452 14.42 -30.54 6.00
CA ASP A 452 14.77 -31.15 4.73
C ASP A 452 16.17 -30.68 4.33
N CYS A 453 17.10 -31.61 4.09
CA CYS A 453 18.44 -31.26 3.64
C CYS A 453 19.02 -32.25 2.64
N GLU A 454 19.82 -31.72 1.74
CA GLU A 454 20.68 -32.45 0.82
C GLU A 454 22.13 -32.07 1.11
N VAL A 455 22.96 -33.09 1.26
CA VAL A 455 24.38 -32.91 1.55
C VAL A 455 25.17 -33.32 0.32
N TRP A 456 26.23 -32.56 0.05
CA TRP A 456 27.12 -32.73 -1.08
C TRP A 456 28.57 -32.79 -0.58
N LEU A 457 29.35 -33.68 -1.16
CA LEU A 457 30.81 -33.70 -1.02
C LEU A 457 31.40 -33.35 -2.38
N CYS A 458 32.12 -32.22 -2.45
CA CYS A 458 32.51 -31.61 -3.73
C CYS A 458 31.25 -31.39 -4.62
N ASP A 459 31.22 -31.98 -5.82
CA ASP A 459 30.11 -31.88 -6.78
C ASP A 459 29.17 -33.10 -6.77
N VAL A 460 29.31 -34.00 -5.78
CA VAL A 460 28.53 -35.24 -5.71
C VAL A 460 27.56 -35.22 -4.53
N SER A 461 26.27 -35.38 -4.81
CA SER A 461 25.22 -35.51 -3.78
C SER A 461 25.44 -36.81 -3.02
N ILE A 462 25.63 -36.71 -1.71
CA ILE A 462 25.74 -37.89 -0.84
C ILE A 462 24.37 -38.43 -0.47
N GLY A 463 23.35 -37.59 -0.38
CA GLY A 463 22.00 -38.02 -0.06
C GLY A 463 21.11 -36.89 0.43
N LYS A 464 19.84 -37.22 0.57
CA LYS A 464 18.80 -36.36 1.14
C LYS A 464 18.31 -36.96 2.46
N ALA A 465 18.03 -36.10 3.42
CA ALA A 465 17.44 -36.47 4.70
C ALA A 465 16.25 -35.54 4.99
N GLU A 466 15.22 -36.11 5.57
CA GLU A 466 14.04 -35.42 6.07
C GLU A 466 13.85 -35.87 7.52
N ILE A 467 13.83 -34.91 8.44
CA ILE A 467 13.88 -35.16 9.89
C ILE A 467 12.79 -34.35 10.55
N SER A 468 11.91 -35.03 11.27
CA SER A 468 10.83 -34.41 12.05
C SER A 468 11.22 -34.33 13.54
N ASP A 469 12.35 -33.68 13.81
CA ASP A 469 12.83 -33.44 15.18
C ASP A 469 12.34 -32.07 15.66
N SER A 470 11.60 -32.05 16.77
CA SER A 470 11.21 -30.81 17.42
C SER A 470 12.33 -30.30 18.32
N ILE A 471 13.03 -29.25 17.88
CA ILE A 471 14.13 -28.62 18.63
C ILE A 471 13.84 -27.14 18.78
N LYS A 472 13.82 -26.65 20.03
CA LYS A 472 13.76 -25.21 20.29
C LYS A 472 15.15 -24.60 20.22
N LEU A 473 15.35 -23.66 19.30
CA LEU A 473 16.51 -22.78 19.27
C LEU A 473 16.12 -21.44 19.89
N ASP A 474 16.63 -21.15 21.09
CA ASP A 474 16.46 -19.84 21.69
C ASP A 474 17.08 -18.74 20.80
N LYS A 475 16.63 -17.49 20.97
CA LYS A 475 17.21 -16.33 20.28
C LYS A 475 18.74 -16.31 20.41
N ASN A 476 19.44 -16.08 19.30
CA ASN A 476 20.90 -16.09 19.23
C ASN A 476 21.57 -17.39 19.78
N GLY A 477 20.82 -18.49 19.88
CA GLY A 477 21.28 -19.78 20.40
C GLY A 477 21.65 -20.80 19.32
N SER A 478 22.03 -22.01 19.73
CA SER A 478 22.37 -23.12 18.82
C SER A 478 21.83 -24.45 19.32
N GLY A 479 21.57 -25.37 18.40
CA GLY A 479 21.13 -26.74 18.71
C GLY A 479 21.77 -27.74 17.75
N LEU A 480 21.73 -29.01 18.14
CA LEU A 480 22.29 -30.12 17.37
C LEU A 480 21.16 -31.00 16.83
N VAL A 481 21.21 -31.25 15.52
CA VAL A 481 20.30 -32.16 14.82
C VAL A 481 21.11 -33.35 14.31
N ASN A 482 20.61 -34.56 14.54
CA ASN A 482 21.25 -35.77 14.05
C ASN A 482 20.66 -36.13 12.69
N VAL A 483 21.44 -35.94 11.62
CA VAL A 483 21.01 -36.19 10.24
C VAL A 483 21.53 -37.56 9.79
N PRO A 484 20.69 -38.62 9.77
CA PRO A 484 21.10 -39.91 9.25
C PRO A 484 21.19 -39.87 7.72
N MET A 485 22.27 -40.42 7.18
CA MET A 485 22.53 -40.49 5.75
C MET A 485 23.08 -41.84 5.32
N THR A 486 22.60 -42.33 4.18
CA THR A 486 23.07 -43.56 3.56
C THR A 486 23.58 -43.24 2.15
N PHE A 487 24.83 -43.63 1.86
CA PHE A 487 25.48 -43.35 0.59
C PHE A 487 26.43 -44.48 0.17
N ARG A 488 26.91 -44.45 -1.08
CA ARG A 488 27.81 -45.48 -1.63
C ARG A 488 29.19 -44.90 -1.93
N PRO A 489 30.20 -45.15 -1.09
CA PRO A 489 31.54 -44.58 -1.23
C PRO A 489 32.16 -44.72 -2.62
N LYS A 490 31.87 -45.80 -3.36
CA LYS A 490 32.40 -46.02 -4.72
C LYS A 490 31.95 -44.96 -5.74
N ASP A 491 30.83 -44.27 -5.47
CA ASP A 491 30.27 -43.26 -6.36
C ASP A 491 31.06 -41.92 -6.30
N PHE A 492 31.94 -41.72 -5.31
CA PHE A 492 32.67 -40.45 -5.08
C PHE A 492 34.07 -40.38 -5.70
N GLY A 493 34.55 -41.47 -6.31
CA GLY A 493 35.85 -41.50 -7.01
C GLY A 493 37.01 -40.94 -6.17
N SER A 494 37.70 -39.91 -6.68
CA SER A 494 38.86 -39.27 -6.04
C SER A 494 38.52 -38.51 -4.75
N ALA A 495 37.29 -38.01 -4.58
CA ALA A 495 36.91 -37.22 -3.41
C ALA A 495 36.97 -38.06 -2.12
N LEU A 496 36.55 -39.32 -2.17
CA LEU A 496 36.69 -40.26 -1.05
C LEU A 496 38.16 -40.51 -0.69
N TRP A 497 39.03 -40.62 -1.71
CA TRP A 497 40.46 -40.84 -1.51
C TRP A 497 41.15 -39.67 -0.81
N ASP A 498 40.74 -38.43 -1.09
CA ASP A 498 41.25 -37.25 -0.40
C ASP A 498 40.78 -37.20 1.06
N MET A 499 39.52 -37.53 1.33
CA MET A 499 38.96 -37.60 2.69
C MET A 499 39.65 -38.66 3.56
N ILE A 500 39.88 -39.86 3.01
CA ILE A 500 40.60 -40.95 3.70
C ILE A 500 42.06 -40.60 3.98
N ARG A 501 42.71 -39.83 3.09
CA ARG A 501 44.10 -39.38 3.27
C ARG A 501 44.23 -38.19 4.23
N GLY A 502 43.14 -37.78 4.87
CA GLY A 502 43.12 -36.67 5.83
C GLY A 502 43.22 -35.28 5.18
N LYS A 503 43.05 -35.17 3.86
CA LYS A 503 42.87 -33.88 3.20
C LYS A 503 41.41 -33.48 3.40
N GLY A 504 41.16 -32.34 4.05
CA GLY A 504 39.79 -31.83 4.21
C GLY A 504 39.12 -31.69 2.85
N THR A 505 37.94 -32.29 2.71
CA THR A 505 37.10 -32.13 1.51
C THR A 505 36.02 -31.11 1.83
N GLY A 506 35.82 -30.15 0.92
CA GLY A 506 34.73 -29.20 1.02
C GLY A 506 33.38 -29.92 0.97
N TYR A 507 32.50 -29.60 1.91
CA TYR A 507 31.11 -30.07 1.88
C TYR A 507 30.16 -28.89 1.66
N THR A 508 28.98 -29.21 1.13
CA THR A 508 27.88 -28.27 0.96
C THR A 508 26.60 -28.88 1.53
N ILE A 509 25.85 -28.10 2.31
CA ILE A 509 24.52 -28.46 2.79
C ILE A 509 23.53 -27.46 2.22
N LYS A 510 22.45 -27.95 1.61
CA LYS A 510 21.34 -27.14 1.09
C LYS A 510 20.03 -27.76 1.53
N GLY A 511 19.04 -26.94 1.86
CA GLY A 511 17.78 -27.46 2.35
C GLY A 511 16.86 -26.37 2.87
N ASN A 512 15.78 -26.78 3.52
CA ASN A 512 14.91 -25.89 4.25
C ASN A 512 14.58 -26.46 5.62
N VAL A 513 14.26 -25.54 6.52
CA VAL A 513 13.80 -25.84 7.86
C VAL A 513 12.44 -25.19 8.05
N ASP A 514 11.46 -26.01 8.46
CA ASP A 514 10.15 -25.54 8.86
C ASP A 514 10.20 -25.20 10.35
N VAL A 515 9.95 -23.93 10.67
CA VAL A 515 10.08 -23.37 12.02
C VAL A 515 8.78 -22.72 12.47
N ASP A 516 8.43 -22.93 13.73
CA ASP A 516 7.46 -22.10 14.44
C ASP A 516 8.17 -20.90 15.07
N THR A 517 7.56 -19.74 14.92
CA THR A 517 8.03 -18.50 15.51
C THR A 517 6.89 -17.82 16.28
N PRO A 518 7.18 -16.86 17.18
CA PRO A 518 6.16 -16.04 17.82
C PRO A 518 5.24 -15.28 16.83
N PHE A 519 5.67 -15.16 15.56
CA PHE A 519 4.98 -14.42 14.51
C PHE A 519 4.30 -15.34 13.48
N GLY A 520 4.32 -16.65 13.70
CA GLY A 520 3.75 -17.67 12.81
C GLY A 520 4.79 -18.68 12.29
N ALA A 521 4.30 -19.72 11.64
CA ALA A 521 5.15 -20.74 11.01
C ALA A 521 5.85 -20.18 9.75
N MET A 522 7.09 -20.62 9.51
CA MET A 522 7.92 -20.16 8.40
C MET A 522 8.78 -21.30 7.86
N LYS A 523 9.01 -21.30 6.54
CA LYS A 523 9.98 -22.18 5.89
C LYS A 523 11.24 -21.36 5.56
N LEU A 524 12.34 -21.68 6.20
CA LEU A 524 13.62 -20.97 6.06
C LEU A 524 14.62 -21.82 5.28
N PRO A 525 15.26 -21.29 4.21
CA PRO A 525 16.34 -22.00 3.54
C PRO A 525 17.58 -22.06 4.44
N ILE A 526 18.27 -23.19 4.40
CA ILE A 526 19.61 -23.36 4.97
C ILE A 526 20.61 -23.60 3.85
N ILE A 527 21.79 -22.97 3.97
CA ILE A 527 22.88 -23.16 3.03
C ILE A 527 24.22 -22.97 3.71
N LYS A 528 25.11 -23.94 3.53
CA LYS A 528 26.52 -23.86 3.88
C LYS A 528 27.33 -24.35 2.69
N GLU A 529 28.28 -23.55 2.24
CA GLU A 529 29.23 -23.90 1.18
C GLU A 529 30.65 -23.79 1.75
N GLY A 530 31.49 -24.78 1.47
CA GLY A 530 32.93 -24.71 1.77
C GLY A 530 33.33 -24.95 3.22
N GLY A 531 32.57 -25.76 3.97
CA GLY A 531 33.03 -26.24 5.28
C GLY A 531 34.10 -27.34 5.13
N GLU A 532 35.04 -27.44 6.08
CA GLU A 532 36.01 -28.55 6.13
C GLU A 532 35.50 -29.63 7.09
N THR A 533 35.11 -30.81 6.57
CA THR A 533 34.92 -31.99 7.42
C THR A 533 36.26 -32.71 7.57
N ARG A 534 36.72 -32.87 8.81
CA ARG A 534 37.83 -33.78 9.13
C ARG A 534 37.28 -35.01 9.82
N LEU A 535 37.69 -36.19 9.35
CA LEU A 535 37.50 -37.42 10.11
C LEU A 535 38.37 -37.34 11.36
N LYS A 536 37.80 -36.92 12.50
CA LYS A 536 38.48 -37.08 13.79
C LYS A 536 38.49 -38.57 14.12
N LYS A 537 39.69 -39.14 14.32
CA LYS A 537 39.81 -40.40 15.06
C LYS A 537 39.29 -40.14 16.48
N GLU A 538 38.46 -41.04 16.99
CA GLU A 538 38.16 -41.05 18.43
C GLU A 538 39.44 -41.47 19.13
N ASP A 539 40.18 -40.49 19.64
CA ASP A 539 41.18 -40.73 20.67
C ASP A 539 40.70 -39.94 21.90
N ASP A 540 40.36 -40.72 22.94
CA ASP A 540 40.23 -40.44 24.37
C ASP A 540 39.30 -39.32 24.86
N ASP A 541 38.11 -39.69 25.34
CA ASP A 541 37.59 -39.29 26.66
C ASP A 541 36.40 -40.21 27.05
N ASP A 542 36.41 -40.63 28.32
CA ASP A 542 35.61 -41.66 28.97
C ASP A 542 34.08 -41.54 28.77
N ASP A 543 33.46 -42.63 28.28
CA ASP A 543 32.38 -43.36 28.97
C ASP A 543 31.89 -44.52 28.08
N ASP A 544 31.78 -45.69 28.69
CA ASP A 544 31.40 -46.97 28.10
C ASP A 544 30.12 -46.90 27.25
N ASP A 545 30.22 -47.26 25.97
CA ASP A 545 29.30 -48.17 25.28
C ASP A 545 29.85 -48.53 23.88
N GLU A 546 30.22 -49.80 23.72
CA GLU A 546 30.76 -50.42 22.51
C GLU A 546 29.91 -50.18 21.25
N VAL A 547 30.46 -49.47 20.26
CA VAL A 547 30.38 -49.89 18.85
C VAL A 547 31.72 -49.59 18.20
N GLY A 548 32.53 -50.62 18.00
CA GLY A 548 33.89 -50.52 17.49
C GLY A 548 34.03 -49.72 16.20
N ILE A 549 34.83 -48.66 16.25
CA ILE A 549 35.49 -48.14 15.06
C ILE A 549 36.27 -49.30 14.45
N CYS A 550 36.01 -49.57 13.18
CA CYS A 550 36.76 -50.53 12.39
C CYS A 550 38.22 -50.08 12.34
N SER A 551 39.01 -50.59 13.28
CA SER A 551 40.46 -50.58 13.33
C SER A 551 41.01 -51.46 12.20
N SER A 552 40.80 -51.02 10.96
CA SER A 552 41.36 -51.65 9.77
C SER A 552 41.46 -50.63 8.63
N PHE A 553 42.17 -49.53 8.87
CA PHE A 553 42.91 -48.86 7.80
C PHE A 553 44.27 -49.55 7.66
N TYR A 554 44.28 -50.76 7.12
CA TYR A 554 45.45 -51.38 6.53
C TYR A 554 45.08 -51.80 5.11
N LEU A 555 45.79 -51.20 4.15
CA LEU A 555 45.90 -51.69 2.77
C LEU A 555 46.78 -52.95 2.75
#